data_AF-A0A834MII6-F1
#
_entry.id   AF-A0A834MII6-F1
#
_cell.length_a   1.000
_cell.length_b   1.000
_cell.length_c   1.000
_cell.angle_alpha   90.00
_cell.angle_beta   90.00
_cell.angle_gamma   90.00
#
_symmetry.space_group_name_H-M   'P 1'
#
loop_
_entity.id
_entity.type
_entity.pdbx_description
1 polymer ?
#
loop_
_entity_poly.entity_id
_entity_poly.type
_entity_poly.pdbx_seq_one_letter_code
_entity_poly.pdbx_strand_id
1 'polypeptide(L)'
;MPTVILLDVSLSMTRPVQLLEGIETTRKQLAITGINAFLDHLSIHSKLEFIALMAFSSLYEEKCSFTRDYNAIKSELKNIDDYDKTCIETALHGVNHMILTEWGNNTACQIILITDGSTGIGSKSLKESLSTLNQRNGGLPFPLPFPFPAKIHVVCISAANEPNFIKSKSLYQRLIDLSGYDGSIHVPDNLQSESNIVNLFQKLAEEMYTSFKGVLKCGNLESKIILSPTPVAYTKVTDFNTQTYNVSNLIDVCGFISVADIGSPMAVSRHLILPAGILQKPDASSNEIDLTDENSVDEGSTPSFCVLLHGALKVENMAALVSVGDNWFGFVYSWADSKKKSNLMLTILTPGSDVIPWLGDLNELGTADMFPADQLGTFPLRPNEKRSYSQNGVVWIRQAGLQSDIQKILRHARKLPEKTQQFYKELNRLRKAAISLGFQDLLSGLARIFERECLQLPETAHPDCSVQLQHAADMLRKPQNRDIKSMLMPLQTNYNSA
;
A
#
# COMPACT_ATOMS: atom_id res chain seq x y z
N MET A 1 -9.12 8.39 -3.98
CA MET A 1 -8.83 8.97 -2.66
C MET A 1 -10.17 9.16 -1.97
N PRO A 2 -10.62 8.18 -1.16
CA PRO A 2 -11.96 8.20 -0.59
C PRO A 2 -12.18 9.42 0.30
N THR A 3 -13.42 9.89 0.34
CA THR A 3 -13.80 11.10 1.06
C THR A 3 -14.97 10.86 1.99
N VAL A 4 -14.88 11.39 3.20
CA VAL A 4 -15.96 11.36 4.18
C VAL A 4 -16.50 12.77 4.35
N ILE A 5 -17.79 12.94 4.05
CA ILE A 5 -18.55 14.17 4.33
C ILE A 5 -19.13 14.04 5.74
N LEU A 6 -18.67 14.90 6.66
CA LEU A 6 -19.18 15.02 8.02
C LEU A 6 -20.11 16.22 8.11
N LEU A 7 -21.41 15.98 8.16
CA LEU A 7 -22.42 17.02 8.29
C LEU A 7 -22.86 17.17 9.75
N ASP A 8 -22.65 18.36 10.31
CA ASP A 8 -23.22 18.74 11.60
C ASP A 8 -24.74 18.88 11.47
N VAL A 9 -25.47 18.20 12.33
CA VAL A 9 -26.94 18.19 12.38
C VAL A 9 -27.47 18.62 13.76
N SER A 10 -26.64 19.31 14.53
CA SER A 10 -27.01 19.87 15.83
C SER A 10 -27.99 21.05 15.71
N LEU A 11 -28.65 21.39 16.82
CA LEU A 11 -29.64 22.47 16.86
C LEU A 11 -29.10 23.80 16.34
N SER A 12 -27.81 24.09 16.48
CA SER A 12 -27.25 25.35 16.01
C SER A 12 -27.27 25.49 14.48
N MET A 13 -27.31 24.39 13.74
CA MET A 13 -27.46 24.35 12.28
C MET A 13 -28.86 24.75 11.80
N THR A 14 -29.87 24.73 12.69
CA THR A 14 -31.23 25.18 12.38
C THR A 14 -31.39 26.71 12.44
N ARG A 15 -30.34 27.44 12.83
CA ARG A 15 -30.38 28.91 12.90
C ARG A 15 -30.77 29.50 11.54
N PRO A 16 -31.73 30.45 11.52
CA PRO A 16 -32.19 31.04 10.28
C PRO A 16 -31.11 31.91 9.65
N VAL A 17 -31.15 31.95 8.32
CA VAL A 17 -30.34 32.80 7.45
C VAL A 17 -31.29 33.49 6.50
N GLN A 18 -31.24 34.81 6.49
CA GLN A 18 -32.07 35.64 5.63
C GLN A 18 -31.33 35.87 4.32
N LEU A 19 -31.86 35.34 3.21
CA LEU A 19 -31.28 35.52 1.88
C LEU A 19 -31.62 36.92 1.34
N LEU A 20 -30.82 37.40 0.39
CA LEU A 20 -31.01 38.70 -0.27
C LEU A 20 -32.39 38.83 -0.94
N GLU A 21 -33.01 37.71 -1.31
CA GLU A 21 -34.34 37.63 -1.93
C GLU A 21 -35.50 37.65 -0.91
N GLY A 22 -35.20 37.80 0.39
CA GLY A 22 -36.21 37.81 1.46
C GLY A 22 -36.70 36.41 1.89
N ILE A 23 -36.17 35.35 1.28
CA ILE A 23 -36.44 33.95 1.65
C ILE A 23 -35.63 33.61 2.90
N GLU A 24 -36.30 33.01 3.90
CA GLU A 24 -35.65 32.48 5.10
C GLU A 24 -35.26 31.02 4.87
N THR A 25 -33.99 30.70 5.09
CA THR A 25 -33.44 29.35 5.03
C THR A 25 -32.68 29.03 6.32
N THR A 26 -32.19 27.82 6.50
CA THR A 26 -31.35 27.44 7.64
C THR A 26 -29.91 27.17 7.22
N ARG A 27 -28.97 27.24 8.17
CA ARG A 27 -27.56 26.86 7.89
C ARG A 27 -27.45 25.42 7.41
N LYS A 28 -28.28 24.51 7.93
CA LYS A 28 -28.40 23.12 7.47
C LYS A 28 -28.80 23.04 6.00
N GLN A 29 -29.82 23.79 5.59
CA GLN A 29 -30.28 23.81 4.19
C GLN A 29 -29.19 24.33 3.25
N LEU A 30 -28.50 25.42 3.62
CA LEU A 30 -27.36 25.92 2.84
C LEU A 30 -26.22 24.90 2.76
N ALA A 31 -25.92 24.20 3.86
CA ALA A 31 -24.94 23.10 3.85
C ALA A 31 -25.33 21.99 2.86
N ILE A 32 -26.61 21.59 2.85
CA ILE A 32 -27.13 20.58 1.92
C ILE A 32 -27.02 21.06 0.47
N THR A 33 -27.37 22.32 0.16
CA THR A 33 -27.17 22.89 -1.19
C THR A 33 -25.69 22.81 -1.60
N GLY A 34 -24.79 23.22 -0.70
CA GLY A 34 -23.34 23.16 -0.95
C GLY A 34 -22.84 21.74 -1.22
N ILE A 35 -23.27 20.76 -0.42
CA ILE A 35 -22.92 19.35 -0.62
C ILE A 35 -23.47 18.84 -1.96
N ASN A 36 -24.70 19.20 -2.33
CA ASN A 36 -25.26 18.82 -3.63
C ASN A 36 -24.41 19.37 -4.78
N ALA A 37 -24.02 20.65 -4.73
CA ALA A 37 -23.14 21.25 -5.73
C ALA A 37 -21.76 20.58 -5.82
N PHE A 38 -21.20 20.18 -4.67
CA PHE A 38 -19.95 19.41 -4.61
C PHE A 38 -20.11 18.05 -5.29
N LEU A 39 -21.17 17.32 -4.97
CA LEU A 39 -21.47 16.01 -5.57
C LEU A 39 -21.76 16.12 -7.07
N ASP A 40 -22.44 17.17 -7.50
CA ASP A 40 -22.67 17.48 -8.92
C ASP A 40 -21.36 17.69 -9.67
N HIS A 41 -20.44 18.48 -9.10
CA HIS A 41 -19.12 18.69 -9.69
C HIS A 41 -18.34 17.37 -9.81
N LEU A 42 -18.34 16.53 -8.78
CA LEU A 42 -17.68 15.22 -8.83
C LEU A 42 -18.33 14.27 -9.83
N SER A 43 -19.65 14.33 -9.98
CA SER A 43 -20.38 13.51 -10.96
C SER A 43 -19.94 13.77 -12.39
N ILE A 44 -19.36 14.95 -12.67
CA ILE A 44 -18.86 15.31 -14.00
C ILE A 44 -17.35 15.07 -14.08
N HIS A 45 -16.59 15.56 -13.10
CA HIS A 45 -15.14 15.68 -13.20
C HIS A 45 -14.36 14.58 -12.47
N SER A 46 -14.98 13.81 -11.56
CA SER A 46 -14.28 12.87 -10.68
C SER A 46 -15.12 11.63 -10.30
N LYS A 47 -15.83 11.05 -11.28
CA LYS A 47 -16.78 9.92 -11.15
C LYS A 47 -16.26 8.66 -10.43
N LEU A 48 -14.94 8.50 -10.31
CA LEU A 48 -14.33 7.30 -9.72
C LEU A 48 -14.14 7.40 -8.20
N GLU A 49 -14.33 8.59 -7.63
CA GLU A 49 -14.09 8.84 -6.21
C GLU A 49 -15.21 8.28 -5.35
N PHE A 50 -14.81 7.56 -4.30
CA PHE A 50 -15.74 7.01 -3.31
C PHE A 50 -16.02 8.06 -2.24
N ILE A 51 -17.29 8.36 -2.05
CA ILE A 51 -17.75 9.32 -1.05
C ILE A 51 -18.65 8.60 -0.05
N ALA A 52 -18.48 8.89 1.23
CA ALA A 52 -19.38 8.49 2.31
C ALA A 52 -19.99 9.72 2.98
N LEU A 53 -21.19 9.55 3.55
CA LEU A 53 -21.88 10.60 4.29
C LEU A 53 -22.14 10.14 5.73
N MET A 54 -21.69 10.95 6.68
CA MET A 54 -21.94 10.76 8.10
C MET A 54 -22.51 12.03 8.69
N ALA A 55 -23.62 11.89 9.41
CA ALA A 55 -24.24 12.97 10.17
C ALA A 55 -23.79 12.89 11.62
N PHE A 56 -23.58 14.04 12.28
CA PHE A 56 -23.19 14.04 13.69
C PHE A 56 -23.81 15.18 14.50
N SER A 57 -24.07 14.87 15.77
CA SER A 57 -24.46 15.78 16.85
C SER A 57 -23.76 15.30 18.12
N SER A 58 -24.48 14.86 19.17
CA SER A 58 -23.88 14.26 20.36
C SER A 58 -23.38 12.83 20.12
N LEU A 59 -23.98 12.17 19.14
CA LEU A 59 -23.60 10.89 18.54
C LEU A 59 -23.32 11.11 17.05
N TYR A 60 -22.76 10.10 16.38
CA TYR A 60 -22.64 10.08 14.92
C TYR A 60 -23.46 8.93 14.34
N GLU A 61 -23.89 9.09 13.10
CA GLU A 61 -24.60 8.06 12.33
C GLU A 61 -24.06 8.05 10.91
N GLU A 62 -23.72 6.86 10.42
CA GLU A 62 -23.42 6.64 9.01
C GLU A 62 -24.73 6.65 8.22
N LYS A 63 -24.94 7.68 7.39
CA LYS A 63 -26.12 7.80 6.53
C LYS A 63 -25.91 7.10 5.19
N CYS A 64 -24.70 7.13 4.67
CA CYS A 64 -24.35 6.44 3.44
C CYS A 64 -22.91 5.94 3.49
N SER A 65 -22.71 4.64 3.28
CA SER A 65 -21.39 4.02 3.13
C SER A 65 -20.67 4.51 1.88
N PHE A 66 -19.38 4.19 1.74
CA PHE A 66 -18.58 4.58 0.58
C PHE A 66 -19.21 4.11 -0.73
N THR A 67 -19.60 5.06 -1.57
CA THR A 67 -20.24 4.80 -2.86
C THR A 67 -19.74 5.76 -3.94
N ARG A 68 -19.90 5.35 -5.20
CA ARG A 68 -19.77 6.22 -6.39
C ARG A 68 -21.12 6.72 -6.89
N ASP A 69 -22.22 6.21 -6.32
CA ASP A 69 -23.56 6.69 -6.60
C ASP A 69 -23.85 7.95 -5.79
N TYR A 70 -23.52 9.10 -6.36
CA TYR A 70 -23.74 10.38 -5.72
C TYR A 70 -25.23 10.71 -5.55
N ASN A 71 -26.13 10.11 -6.33
CA ASN A 71 -27.57 10.33 -6.19
C ASN A 71 -28.14 9.63 -4.95
N ALA A 72 -27.56 8.50 -4.56
CA ALA A 72 -27.89 7.85 -3.28
C ALA A 72 -27.59 8.79 -2.10
N ILE A 73 -26.40 9.42 -2.10
CA ILE A 73 -25.99 10.38 -1.06
C ILE A 73 -26.94 11.58 -1.02
N LYS A 74 -27.30 12.15 -2.19
CA LYS A 74 -28.26 13.26 -2.27
C LYS A 74 -29.64 12.90 -1.75
N SER A 75 -30.06 11.64 -1.90
CA SER A 75 -31.34 11.16 -1.39
C SER A 75 -31.33 11.10 0.13
N GLU A 76 -30.23 10.63 0.73
CA GLU A 76 -30.05 10.63 2.19
C GLU A 76 -30.02 12.04 2.77
N LEU A 77 -29.38 13.01 2.10
CA LEU A 77 -29.34 14.41 2.54
C LEU A 77 -30.73 15.05 2.71
N LYS A 78 -31.74 14.59 1.95
CA LYS A 78 -33.12 15.09 2.06
C LYS A 78 -33.83 14.64 3.33
N ASN A 79 -33.38 13.53 3.94
CA ASN A 79 -34.03 12.86 5.07
C ASN A 79 -33.23 13.01 6.37
N ILE A 80 -32.51 14.12 6.55
CA ILE A 80 -31.67 14.37 7.72
C ILE A 80 -32.43 15.12 8.82
N ASP A 81 -32.62 14.42 9.94
CA ASP A 81 -33.22 14.95 11.15
C ASP A 81 -32.32 15.97 11.87
N ASP A 82 -32.94 16.79 12.70
CA ASP A 82 -32.26 17.74 13.59
C ASP A 82 -32.05 17.12 14.98
N TYR A 83 -30.85 17.30 15.53
CA TYR A 83 -30.44 16.73 16.81
C TYR A 83 -29.88 17.81 17.74
N ASP A 84 -29.38 17.39 18.89
CA ASP A 84 -29.07 18.21 20.06
C ASP A 84 -27.83 19.13 19.95
N LYS A 85 -26.62 18.62 20.23
CA LYS A 85 -25.39 19.41 20.41
C LYS A 85 -24.22 18.87 19.61
N THR A 86 -23.40 19.76 19.05
CA THR A 86 -22.18 19.40 18.32
C THR A 86 -21.16 18.64 19.19
N CYS A 87 -20.71 17.47 18.74
CA CYS A 87 -19.61 16.70 19.34
C CYS A 87 -18.62 16.19 18.28
N ILE A 88 -17.69 17.06 17.87
CA ILE A 88 -16.73 16.78 16.78
C ILE A 88 -15.84 15.57 17.10
N GLU A 89 -15.41 15.42 18.35
CA GLU A 89 -14.57 14.28 18.77
C GLU A 89 -15.25 12.93 18.49
N THR A 90 -16.55 12.82 18.79
CA THR A 90 -17.33 11.62 18.52
C THR A 90 -17.46 11.34 17.02
N ALA A 91 -17.65 12.39 16.21
CA ALA A 91 -17.67 12.26 14.75
C ALA A 91 -16.32 11.74 14.22
N LEU A 92 -15.20 12.28 14.70
CA LEU A 92 -13.86 11.84 14.28
C LEU A 92 -13.54 10.39 14.67
N HIS A 93 -14.08 9.89 15.80
CA HIS A 93 -14.04 8.45 16.10
C HIS A 93 -14.80 7.61 15.08
N GLY A 94 -15.96 8.08 14.63
CA GLY A 94 -16.73 7.45 13.55
C GLY A 94 -15.94 7.40 12.25
N VAL A 95 -15.29 8.50 11.87
CA VAL A 95 -14.43 8.57 10.68
C VAL A 95 -13.31 7.53 10.74
N ASN A 96 -12.63 7.43 11.89
CA ASN A 96 -11.59 6.42 12.09
C ASN A 96 -12.12 5.00 11.88
N HIS A 97 -13.27 4.69 12.47
CA HIS A 97 -13.88 3.37 12.34
C HIS A 97 -14.24 3.05 10.88
N MET A 98 -14.90 3.98 10.20
CA MET A 98 -15.36 3.84 8.82
C MET A 98 -14.19 3.64 7.84
N ILE A 99 -13.15 4.48 7.92
CA ILE A 99 -11.99 4.40 7.01
C ILE A 99 -11.17 3.14 7.27
N LEU A 100 -10.89 2.81 8.53
CA LEU A 100 -10.07 1.63 8.85
C LEU A 100 -10.75 0.32 8.46
N THR A 101 -12.08 0.27 8.53
CA THR A 101 -12.86 -0.93 8.18
C THR A 101 -12.85 -1.18 6.67
N GLU A 102 -12.98 -0.14 5.86
CA GLU A 102 -13.12 -0.26 4.40
C GLU A 102 -11.79 -0.15 3.64
N TRP A 103 -10.92 0.78 4.05
CA TRP A 103 -9.72 1.17 3.29
C TRP A 103 -8.40 0.88 4.01
N GLY A 104 -8.46 0.44 5.27
CA GLY A 104 -7.28 0.20 6.10
C GLY A 104 -6.51 1.47 6.45
N ASN A 105 -5.21 1.34 6.72
CA ASN A 105 -4.37 2.42 7.24
C ASN A 105 -3.48 3.14 6.21
N ASN A 106 -3.36 2.61 4.99
CA ASN A 106 -2.42 3.13 3.98
C ASN A 106 -3.10 4.00 2.92
N THR A 107 -4.43 4.04 2.89
CA THR A 107 -5.18 4.76 1.88
C THR A 107 -5.29 6.22 2.28
N ALA A 108 -4.78 7.12 1.44
CA ALA A 108 -4.97 8.55 1.64
C ALA A 108 -6.45 8.92 1.51
N CYS A 109 -6.96 9.66 2.48
CA CYS A 109 -8.38 10.03 2.58
C CYS A 109 -8.56 11.55 2.70
N GLN A 110 -9.76 12.00 2.36
CA GLN A 110 -10.20 13.38 2.54
C GLN A 110 -11.37 13.45 3.51
N ILE A 111 -11.37 14.42 4.41
CA ILE A 111 -12.44 14.59 5.40
C ILE A 111 -12.96 16.01 5.30
N ILE A 112 -14.25 16.15 4.99
CA ILE A 112 -14.92 17.45 4.87
C ILE A 112 -15.85 17.62 6.05
N LEU A 113 -15.44 18.42 7.04
CA LEU A 113 -16.24 18.77 8.22
C LEU A 113 -17.08 20.01 7.93
N ILE A 114 -18.39 19.84 7.86
CA ILE A 114 -19.35 20.89 7.55
C ILE A 114 -20.15 21.22 8.80
N THR A 115 -20.02 22.45 9.28
CA THR A 115 -20.65 22.93 10.53
C THR A 115 -20.95 24.43 10.41
N ASP A 116 -21.62 25.02 11.38
CA ASP A 116 -21.92 26.46 11.44
C ASP A 116 -20.84 27.28 12.19
N GLY A 117 -19.69 26.65 12.48
CA GLY A 117 -18.60 27.23 13.25
C GLY A 117 -18.76 27.08 14.77
N SER A 118 -19.80 26.41 15.25
CA SER A 118 -19.99 26.05 16.65
C SER A 118 -19.05 24.93 17.08
N THR A 119 -18.46 25.08 18.26
CA THR A 119 -17.55 24.07 18.85
C THR A 119 -18.23 23.16 19.87
N GLY A 120 -19.56 23.22 19.96
CA GLY A 120 -20.33 22.57 21.03
C GLY A 120 -20.17 23.27 22.39
N ILE A 121 -20.96 22.81 23.37
CA ILE A 121 -21.04 23.39 24.72
C ILE A 121 -20.85 22.30 25.77
N GLY A 122 -20.14 22.64 26.86
CA GLY A 122 -19.94 21.79 28.03
C GLY A 122 -19.02 20.60 27.79
N SER A 123 -19.25 19.53 28.54
CA SER A 123 -18.50 18.29 28.43
C SER A 123 -18.65 17.69 27.03
N LYS A 124 -17.49 17.41 26.41
CA LYS A 124 -17.31 17.02 24.99
C LYS A 124 -17.36 18.15 23.95
N SER A 125 -17.38 19.43 24.36
CA SER A 125 -17.09 20.52 23.43
C SER A 125 -15.67 20.41 22.88
N LEU A 126 -15.44 20.88 21.64
CA LEU A 126 -14.11 20.82 21.03
C LEU A 126 -13.06 21.55 21.89
N LYS A 127 -13.43 22.66 22.52
CA LYS A 127 -12.55 23.41 23.44
C LYS A 127 -12.09 22.54 24.62
N GLU A 128 -13.02 21.82 25.25
CA GLU A 128 -12.71 20.95 26.38
C GLU A 128 -11.91 19.73 25.94
N SER A 129 -12.30 19.11 24.83
CA SER A 129 -11.56 17.99 24.22
C SER A 129 -10.11 18.36 23.92
N LEU A 130 -9.87 19.55 23.36
CA LEU A 130 -8.54 20.06 23.07
C LEU A 130 -7.75 20.49 24.32
N SER A 131 -8.42 20.76 25.44
CA SER A 131 -7.76 21.06 26.71
C SER A 131 -7.33 19.81 27.49
N THR A 132 -8.02 18.69 27.26
CA THR A 132 -7.85 17.44 28.03
C THR A 132 -6.96 16.40 27.33
N LEU A 133 -6.38 16.68 26.15
CA LEU A 133 -5.54 15.72 25.39
C LEU A 133 -4.50 15.02 26.27
N ASN A 134 -3.74 15.78 27.06
CA ASN A 134 -2.61 15.27 27.83
C ASN A 134 -3.02 14.49 29.09
N GLN A 135 -4.30 14.52 29.46
CA GLN A 135 -4.82 13.92 30.70
C GLN A 135 -5.48 12.55 30.45
N ARG A 136 -5.61 12.15 29.18
CA ARG A 136 -6.34 10.95 28.77
C ARG A 136 -5.42 9.74 28.73
N ASN A 137 -5.43 8.94 29.80
CA ASN A 137 -4.73 7.66 29.86
C ASN A 137 -5.70 6.49 29.58
N GLY A 138 -5.56 5.84 28.42
CA GLY A 138 -5.94 4.45 28.16
C GLY A 138 -7.41 4.11 27.83
N GLY A 139 -8.39 4.92 28.21
CA GLY A 139 -9.81 4.60 27.99
C GLY A 139 -10.29 4.83 26.55
N LEU A 140 -10.16 6.07 26.07
CA LEU A 140 -10.48 6.50 24.70
C LEU A 140 -9.50 7.63 24.32
N PRO A 141 -8.45 7.36 23.53
CA PRO A 141 -7.53 8.40 23.09
C PRO A 141 -8.26 9.39 22.18
N PHE A 142 -7.76 10.63 22.12
CA PHE A 142 -8.28 11.59 21.15
C PHE A 142 -8.05 11.04 19.72
N PRO A 143 -9.02 11.20 18.78
CA PRO A 143 -8.98 10.52 17.48
C PRO A 143 -7.94 11.05 16.49
N LEU A 144 -7.18 12.08 16.87
CA LEU A 144 -6.08 12.67 16.08
C LEU A 144 -4.73 12.48 16.79
N PRO A 145 -3.63 12.28 16.04
CA PRO A 145 -3.56 12.19 14.58
C PRO A 145 -4.24 10.92 14.05
N PHE A 146 -4.68 10.96 12.79
CA PHE A 146 -5.30 9.79 12.19
C PHE A 146 -4.28 8.65 12.00
N PRO A 147 -4.73 7.39 12.11
CA PRO A 147 -3.89 6.22 11.85
C PRO A 147 -3.66 5.98 10.34
N PHE A 148 -4.21 6.83 9.48
CA PHE A 148 -4.06 6.83 8.02
C PHE A 148 -3.75 8.24 7.51
N PRO A 149 -3.18 8.39 6.30
CA PRO A 149 -2.98 9.71 5.70
C PRO A 149 -4.32 10.38 5.42
N ALA A 150 -4.61 11.51 6.06
CA ALA A 150 -5.87 12.21 5.82
C ALA A 150 -5.75 13.72 5.98
N LYS A 151 -6.34 14.43 5.02
CA LYS A 151 -6.49 15.88 5.04
C LYS A 151 -7.88 16.25 5.58
N ILE A 152 -7.93 17.27 6.43
CA ILE A 152 -9.18 17.76 7.03
C ILE A 152 -9.50 19.14 6.46
N HIS A 153 -10.63 19.25 5.78
CA HIS A 153 -11.21 20.48 5.28
C HIS A 153 -12.40 20.86 6.15
N VAL A 154 -12.37 22.02 6.80
CA VAL A 154 -13.46 22.50 7.65
C VAL A 154 -14.23 23.58 6.91
N VAL A 155 -15.49 23.32 6.57
CA VAL A 155 -16.40 24.28 5.94
C VAL A 155 -17.35 24.84 7.00
N CYS A 156 -17.21 26.12 7.31
CA CYS A 156 -18.06 26.81 8.28
C CYS A 156 -19.14 27.63 7.57
N ILE A 157 -20.41 27.23 7.72
CA ILE A 157 -21.61 27.94 7.24
C ILE A 157 -21.93 29.08 8.22
N SER A 158 -21.07 30.09 8.20
CA SER A 158 -21.10 31.27 9.07
C SER A 158 -20.49 32.45 8.32
N ALA A 159 -20.81 33.68 8.71
CA ALA A 159 -20.13 34.85 8.15
C ALA A 159 -18.76 35.04 8.82
N ALA A 160 -17.76 35.47 8.05
CA ALA A 160 -16.38 35.63 8.54
C ALA A 160 -16.23 36.61 9.72
N ASN A 161 -17.18 37.53 9.88
CA ASN A 161 -17.26 38.51 10.97
C ASN A 161 -18.05 38.02 12.20
N GLU A 162 -18.64 36.82 12.18
CA GLU A 162 -19.37 36.30 13.34
C GLU A 162 -18.41 36.10 14.54
N PRO A 163 -18.73 36.65 15.73
CA PRO A 163 -17.85 36.58 16.88
C PRO A 163 -17.62 35.15 17.38
N ASN A 164 -18.58 34.25 17.13
CA ASN A 164 -18.45 32.84 17.46
C ASN A 164 -17.41 32.16 16.56
N PHE A 165 -17.45 32.41 15.25
CA PHE A 165 -16.49 31.86 14.30
C PHE A 165 -15.07 32.38 14.57
N ILE A 166 -14.90 33.68 14.85
CA ILE A 166 -13.59 34.26 15.17
C ILE A 166 -12.94 33.54 16.35
N LYS A 167 -13.72 33.17 17.37
CA LYS A 167 -13.23 32.42 18.54
C LYS A 167 -12.95 30.96 18.21
N SER A 168 -13.79 30.30 17.41
CA SER A 168 -13.65 28.88 17.10
C SER A 168 -12.60 28.60 16.02
N LYS A 169 -12.25 29.56 15.17
CA LYS A 169 -11.25 29.43 14.10
C LYS A 169 -9.92 28.88 14.59
N SER A 170 -9.43 29.34 15.74
CA SER A 170 -8.17 28.85 16.33
C SER A 170 -8.27 27.40 16.81
N LEU A 171 -9.45 26.95 17.22
CA LEU A 171 -9.70 25.57 17.64
C LEU A 171 -9.76 24.63 16.43
N TYR A 172 -10.38 25.05 15.32
CA TYR A 172 -10.35 24.29 14.07
C TYR A 172 -8.95 24.24 13.46
N GLN A 173 -8.18 25.33 13.52
CA GLN A 173 -6.79 25.32 13.07
C GLN A 173 -5.97 24.31 13.87
N ARG A 174 -6.11 24.32 15.20
CA ARG A 174 -5.45 23.35 16.07
C ARG A 174 -5.87 21.90 15.76
N LEU A 175 -7.11 21.67 15.34
CA LEU A 175 -7.59 20.35 14.92
C LEU A 175 -6.86 19.90 13.64
N ILE A 176 -6.71 20.80 12.66
CA ILE A 176 -5.93 20.53 11.44
C ILE A 176 -4.47 20.25 11.78
N ASP A 177 -3.85 21.08 12.63
CA ASP A 177 -2.44 20.91 13.02
C ASP A 177 -2.20 19.56 13.74
N LEU A 178 -3.16 19.09 14.55
CA LEU A 178 -3.10 17.78 15.21
C LEU A 178 -3.26 16.61 14.26
N SER A 179 -3.87 16.80 13.08
CA SER A 179 -4.01 15.73 12.09
C SER A 179 -2.67 15.34 11.46
N GLY A 180 -1.69 16.25 11.45
CA GLY A 180 -0.34 16.04 10.91
C GLY A 180 -0.23 16.14 9.38
N TYR A 181 -1.32 16.41 8.68
CA TYR A 181 -1.37 16.60 7.23
C TYR A 181 -1.97 17.96 6.87
N ASP A 182 -1.81 18.37 5.61
CA ASP A 182 -2.44 19.59 5.10
C ASP A 182 -3.96 19.57 5.29
N GLY A 183 -4.53 20.74 5.50
CA GLY A 183 -5.97 20.97 5.61
C GLY A 183 -6.27 22.45 5.47
N SER A 184 -7.55 22.79 5.40
CA SER A 184 -7.98 24.17 5.19
C SER A 184 -9.30 24.49 5.86
N ILE A 185 -9.50 25.76 6.21
CA ILE A 185 -10.75 26.28 6.76
C ILE A 185 -11.39 27.17 5.71
N HIS A 186 -12.63 26.85 5.33
CA HIS A 186 -13.42 27.53 4.32
C HIS A 186 -14.63 28.20 4.95
N VAL A 187 -14.90 29.44 4.54
CA VAL A 187 -16.02 30.26 5.01
C VAL A 187 -16.60 30.98 3.79
N PRO A 188 -17.93 31.08 3.65
CA PRO A 188 -18.52 31.80 2.54
C PRO A 188 -18.30 33.32 2.67
N ASP A 189 -17.99 33.97 1.54
CA ASP A 189 -17.81 35.42 1.47
C ASP A 189 -19.07 36.18 1.88
N ASN A 190 -20.24 35.69 1.44
CA ASN A 190 -21.53 36.21 1.86
C ASN A 190 -22.53 35.05 2.05
N LEU A 191 -22.93 34.86 3.31
CA LEU A 191 -23.87 33.83 3.76
C LEU A 191 -25.31 34.05 3.26
N GLN A 192 -25.67 35.28 2.89
CA GLN A 192 -27.02 35.64 2.41
C GLN A 192 -27.26 35.30 0.93
N SER A 193 -26.30 34.64 0.28
CA SER A 193 -26.34 34.29 -1.14
C SER A 193 -26.03 32.81 -1.32
N GLU A 194 -27.02 32.05 -1.79
CA GLU A 194 -26.88 30.61 -2.04
C GLU A 194 -25.82 30.31 -3.09
N SER A 195 -25.68 31.17 -4.12
CA SER A 195 -24.64 31.04 -5.14
C SER A 195 -23.22 31.08 -4.56
N ASN A 196 -22.98 31.83 -3.48
CA ASN A 196 -21.67 31.84 -2.84
C ASN A 196 -21.37 30.54 -2.11
N ILE A 197 -22.39 29.89 -1.54
CA ILE A 197 -22.24 28.55 -0.94
C ILE A 197 -21.90 27.53 -2.04
N VAL A 198 -22.64 27.55 -3.14
CA VAL A 198 -22.37 26.70 -4.31
C VAL A 198 -20.94 26.89 -4.81
N ASN A 199 -20.53 28.14 -5.04
CA ASN A 199 -19.17 28.46 -5.49
C ASN A 199 -18.08 28.02 -4.50
N LEU A 200 -18.33 28.12 -3.20
CA LEU A 200 -17.39 27.67 -2.17
C LEU A 200 -17.13 26.17 -2.27
N PHE A 201 -18.20 25.37 -2.40
CA PHE A 201 -18.09 23.92 -2.50
C PHE A 201 -17.55 23.45 -3.86
N GLN A 202 -17.83 24.18 -4.95
CA GLN A 202 -17.21 23.93 -6.25
C GLN A 202 -15.70 24.18 -6.21
N LYS A 203 -15.26 25.33 -5.67
CA LYS A 203 -13.83 25.63 -5.46
C LYS A 203 -13.16 24.56 -4.60
N LEU A 204 -13.82 24.12 -3.53
CA LEU A 204 -13.31 23.04 -2.68
C LEU A 204 -13.13 21.74 -3.49
N ALA A 205 -14.10 21.38 -4.34
CA ALA A 205 -13.97 20.20 -5.20
C ALA A 205 -12.81 20.34 -6.22
N GLU A 206 -12.64 21.51 -6.82
CA GLU A 206 -11.54 21.80 -7.76
C GLU A 206 -10.17 21.67 -7.07
N GLU A 207 -10.03 22.23 -5.87
CA GLU A 207 -8.81 22.15 -5.07
C GLU A 207 -8.49 20.71 -4.64
N MET A 208 -9.51 19.95 -4.21
CA MET A 208 -9.32 18.59 -3.69
C MET A 208 -9.08 17.54 -4.78
N TYR A 209 -9.69 17.70 -5.96
CA TYR A 209 -9.69 16.69 -7.03
C TYR A 209 -9.12 17.21 -8.35
N THR A 210 -8.11 18.08 -8.26
CA THR A 210 -7.33 18.45 -9.43
C THR A 210 -6.74 17.19 -10.07
N SER A 211 -7.23 16.85 -11.26
CA SER A 211 -6.81 15.65 -11.98
C SER A 211 -5.41 15.84 -12.56
N PHE A 212 -4.52 14.88 -12.32
CA PHE A 212 -3.24 14.85 -13.02
C PHE A 212 -3.46 14.64 -14.52
N LYS A 213 -2.87 15.50 -15.34
CA LYS A 213 -2.90 15.39 -16.80
C LYS A 213 -1.47 15.20 -17.31
N GLY A 214 -1.27 14.15 -18.09
CA GLY A 214 0.03 13.82 -18.66
C GLY A 214 -0.07 13.26 -20.07
N VAL A 215 1.07 12.80 -20.58
CA VAL A 215 1.21 12.13 -21.88
C VAL A 215 1.88 10.78 -21.63
N LEU A 216 1.22 9.71 -22.05
CA LEU A 216 1.82 8.38 -22.12
C LEU A 216 2.42 8.21 -23.51
N LYS A 217 3.72 7.93 -23.57
CA LYS A 217 4.50 7.85 -24.80
C LYS A 217 5.21 6.51 -24.89
N CYS A 218 5.31 5.98 -26.10
CA CYS A 218 6.10 4.80 -26.45
C CYS A 218 6.72 5.03 -27.83
N GLY A 219 7.96 5.54 -27.87
CA GLY A 219 8.59 5.95 -29.11
C GLY A 219 7.82 7.09 -29.78
N ASN A 220 7.21 6.83 -30.94
CA ASN A 220 6.39 7.82 -31.67
C ASN A 220 4.89 7.71 -31.37
N LEU A 221 4.46 6.71 -30.61
CA LEU A 221 3.07 6.56 -30.20
C LEU A 221 2.84 7.35 -28.92
N GLU A 222 1.84 8.21 -28.90
CA GLU A 222 1.49 8.98 -27.70
C GLU A 222 -0.01 9.11 -27.52
N SER A 223 -0.44 9.25 -26.27
CA SER A 223 -1.81 9.63 -25.92
C SER A 223 -1.79 10.50 -24.67
N LYS A 224 -2.66 11.52 -24.66
CA LYS A 224 -2.92 12.29 -23.45
C LYS A 224 -3.68 11.42 -22.46
N ILE A 225 -3.29 11.47 -21.20
CA ILE A 225 -3.83 10.64 -20.14
C ILE A 225 -4.17 11.44 -18.89
N ILE A 226 -5.07 10.87 -18.09
CA ILE A 226 -5.41 11.29 -16.74
C ILE A 226 -5.07 10.13 -15.81
N LEU A 227 -4.45 10.44 -14.66
CA LEU A 227 -4.18 9.46 -13.60
C LEU A 227 -5.20 9.61 -12.48
N SER A 228 -5.78 8.48 -12.05
CA SER A 228 -6.78 8.44 -10.98
C SER A 228 -6.44 7.36 -9.93
N PRO A 229 -6.27 7.71 -8.64
CA PRO A 229 -6.25 9.07 -8.09
C PRO A 229 -5.02 9.85 -8.56
N THR A 230 -4.99 11.17 -8.33
CA THR A 230 -3.82 11.99 -8.63
C THR A 230 -2.58 11.51 -7.85
N PRO A 231 -1.40 11.33 -8.49
CA PRO A 231 -0.18 11.00 -7.78
C PRO A 231 0.22 12.08 -6.78
N VAL A 232 0.56 11.66 -5.57
CA VAL A 232 1.10 12.53 -4.52
C VAL A 232 2.62 12.50 -4.59
N ALA A 233 3.26 13.64 -4.31
CA ALA A 233 4.71 13.73 -4.23
C ALA A 233 5.26 12.72 -3.22
N TYR A 234 6.32 12.00 -3.58
CA TYR A 234 6.95 11.02 -2.72
C TYR A 234 8.20 11.61 -2.06
N THR A 235 8.23 11.65 -0.73
CA THR A 235 9.39 12.13 0.02
C THR A 235 10.16 10.95 0.61
N LYS A 236 11.38 10.74 0.11
CA LYS A 236 12.31 9.75 0.64
C LYS A 236 13.16 10.40 1.73
N VAL A 237 13.00 9.92 2.96
CA VAL A 237 13.83 10.34 4.10
C VAL A 237 14.91 9.28 4.32
N THR A 238 16.16 9.71 4.31
CA THR A 238 17.34 8.90 4.66
C THR A 238 18.03 9.55 5.85
N ASP A 239 18.97 8.84 6.49
CA ASP A 239 19.68 9.34 7.68
C ASP A 239 20.37 10.71 7.48
N PHE A 240 20.68 11.09 6.24
CA PHE A 240 21.44 12.30 5.91
C PHE A 240 20.76 13.23 4.89
N ASN A 241 19.64 12.83 4.27
CA ASN A 241 19.00 13.61 3.22
C ASN A 241 17.48 13.34 3.13
N THR A 242 16.72 14.39 2.82
CA THR A 242 15.29 14.34 2.50
C THR A 242 15.10 14.83 1.08
N GLN A 243 14.66 13.95 0.19
CA GLN A 243 14.45 14.30 -1.21
C GLN A 243 13.00 14.01 -1.61
N THR A 244 12.36 15.00 -2.22
CA THR A 244 10.97 14.92 -2.69
C THR A 244 10.94 14.74 -4.21
N TYR A 245 10.18 13.75 -4.66
CA TYR A 245 10.03 13.34 -6.04
C TYR A 245 8.61 13.63 -6.52
N ASN A 246 8.49 14.23 -7.70
CA ASN A 246 7.21 14.51 -8.35
C ASN A 246 7.12 13.72 -9.66
N VAL A 247 5.93 13.20 -9.95
CA VAL A 247 5.68 12.46 -11.19
C VAL A 247 5.75 13.42 -12.37
N SER A 248 6.52 13.05 -13.39
CA SER A 248 6.64 13.77 -14.65
C SER A 248 5.34 13.75 -15.43
N ASN A 249 5.01 14.87 -16.08
CA ASN A 249 3.87 14.95 -17.00
C ASN A 249 4.05 14.07 -18.24
N LEU A 250 5.28 13.68 -18.57
CA LEU A 250 5.60 12.72 -19.62
C LEU A 250 5.96 11.38 -18.98
N ILE A 251 5.17 10.35 -19.28
CA ILE A 251 5.42 8.95 -18.89
C ILE A 251 5.87 8.21 -20.13
N ASP A 252 7.15 7.84 -20.17
CA ASP A 252 7.75 7.20 -21.35
C ASP A 252 7.92 5.70 -21.13
N VAL A 253 7.53 4.89 -22.11
CA VAL A 253 7.67 3.44 -22.09
C VAL A 253 9.09 3.08 -22.52
N CYS A 254 9.84 2.48 -21.60
CA CYS A 254 11.23 2.07 -21.81
C CYS A 254 11.33 0.65 -22.40
N GLY A 255 10.34 -0.21 -22.14
CA GLY A 255 10.36 -1.60 -22.60
C GLY A 255 9.20 -2.43 -22.05
N PHE A 256 9.20 -3.72 -22.37
CA PHE A 256 8.15 -4.66 -21.97
C PHE A 256 8.77 -5.86 -21.25
N ILE A 257 8.14 -6.28 -20.16
CA ILE A 257 8.58 -7.41 -19.34
C ILE A 257 7.36 -8.30 -19.06
N SER A 258 7.55 -9.61 -19.05
CA SER A 258 6.51 -10.57 -18.67
C SER A 258 5.99 -10.29 -17.26
N VAL A 259 4.66 -10.38 -17.06
CA VAL A 259 4.05 -10.21 -15.73
C VAL A 259 4.60 -11.24 -14.73
N ALA A 260 4.98 -12.44 -15.21
CA ALA A 260 5.57 -13.48 -14.38
C ALA A 260 6.95 -13.09 -13.81
N ASP A 261 7.75 -12.35 -14.59
CA ASP A 261 9.10 -11.93 -14.19
C ASP A 261 9.07 -10.70 -13.27
N ILE A 262 8.09 -9.80 -13.48
CA ILE A 262 7.86 -8.66 -12.60
C ILE A 262 7.42 -9.14 -11.22
N GLY A 263 6.52 -10.12 -11.16
CA GLY A 263 5.91 -10.59 -9.92
C GLY A 263 5.09 -9.48 -9.26
N SER A 264 5.32 -9.25 -7.96
CA SER A 264 4.59 -8.26 -7.16
C SER A 264 5.56 -7.34 -6.42
N PRO A 265 6.23 -6.39 -7.11
CA PRO A 265 7.17 -5.49 -6.47
C PRO A 265 6.46 -4.53 -5.49
N MET A 266 7.22 -3.99 -4.54
CA MET A 266 6.71 -2.96 -3.65
C MET A 266 6.39 -1.70 -4.45
N ALA A 267 5.18 -1.19 -4.27
CA ALA A 267 4.68 -0.01 -4.94
C ALA A 267 4.50 1.13 -3.94
N VAL A 268 4.84 2.35 -4.36
CA VAL A 268 4.50 3.58 -3.65
C VAL A 268 3.00 3.85 -3.79
N SER A 269 2.50 3.74 -5.02
CA SER A 269 1.10 4.06 -5.34
C SER A 269 0.65 3.39 -6.63
N ARG A 270 -0.66 3.31 -6.83
CA ARG A 270 -1.31 2.74 -8.02
C ARG A 270 -2.36 3.70 -8.55
N HIS A 271 -2.39 3.85 -9.87
CA HIS A 271 -3.22 4.84 -10.56
C HIS A 271 -3.82 4.22 -11.80
N LEU A 272 -5.12 4.39 -12.01
CA LEU A 272 -5.75 4.10 -13.29
C LEU A 272 -5.29 5.11 -14.33
N ILE A 273 -4.97 4.64 -15.52
CA ILE A 273 -4.67 5.48 -16.68
C ILE A 273 -5.94 5.58 -17.52
N LEU A 274 -6.46 6.79 -17.66
CA LEU A 274 -7.65 7.11 -18.45
C LEU A 274 -7.25 7.98 -19.65
N PRO A 275 -7.76 7.74 -20.87
CA PRO A 275 -7.52 8.64 -22.00
C PRO A 275 -8.11 10.04 -21.73
N ALA A 276 -7.32 11.10 -21.93
CA ALA A 276 -7.76 12.47 -21.66
C ALA A 276 -8.67 13.08 -22.75
N GLY A 277 -8.97 12.32 -23.81
CA GLY A 277 -9.75 12.77 -24.97
C GLY A 277 -11.27 12.86 -24.78
N ILE A 278 -11.78 12.87 -23.55
CA ILE A 278 -13.24 12.75 -23.23
C ILE A 278 -13.75 13.92 -22.38
N LEU A 279 -12.99 15.01 -22.22
CA LEU A 279 -13.52 16.25 -21.66
C LEU A 279 -13.93 17.17 -22.80
N GLN A 280 -15.22 17.10 -23.15
CA GLN A 280 -15.90 18.07 -24.00
C GLN A 280 -15.48 19.50 -23.64
N LYS A 281 -15.29 20.35 -24.66
CA LYS A 281 -15.29 21.80 -24.46
C LYS A 281 -16.59 22.19 -23.74
N PRO A 282 -16.58 23.18 -22.84
CA PRO A 282 -17.78 23.66 -22.19
C PRO A 282 -18.56 24.53 -23.19
N ASP A 283 -19.24 23.89 -24.14
CA ASP A 283 -20.33 24.54 -24.88
C ASP A 283 -21.64 24.17 -24.20
N ALA A 284 -22.39 25.21 -23.82
CA ALA A 284 -23.63 25.12 -23.09
C ALA A 284 -24.67 24.27 -23.84
N SER A 285 -25.50 23.56 -23.05
CA SER A 285 -26.75 22.89 -23.42
C SER A 285 -26.67 21.48 -24.04
N SER A 286 -26.50 20.45 -23.20
CA SER A 286 -27.32 19.23 -23.23
C SER A 286 -27.05 18.36 -22.00
N ASN A 287 -28.12 18.01 -21.30
CA ASN A 287 -28.16 17.20 -20.09
C ASN A 287 -27.87 15.72 -20.38
N GLU A 288 -27.36 15.03 -19.35
CA GLU A 288 -27.25 13.57 -19.19
C GLU A 288 -26.17 12.85 -20.03
N ILE A 289 -25.02 12.62 -19.40
CA ILE A 289 -24.06 11.60 -19.84
C ILE A 289 -24.20 10.42 -18.88
N ASP A 290 -25.14 9.54 -19.21
CA ASP A 290 -25.31 8.23 -18.58
C ASP A 290 -24.15 7.31 -19.02
N LEU A 291 -23.48 6.66 -18.06
CA LEU A 291 -22.40 5.70 -18.33
C LEU A 291 -22.92 4.32 -18.78
N THR A 292 -24.19 4.25 -19.15
CA THR A 292 -24.82 3.08 -19.76
C THR A 292 -25.16 3.24 -21.25
N ASP A 293 -24.91 4.42 -21.85
CA ASP A 293 -25.29 4.66 -23.24
C ASP A 293 -24.14 4.42 -24.23
N GLU A 294 -24.30 3.40 -25.09
CA GLU A 294 -23.44 3.09 -26.25
C GLU A 294 -23.55 4.12 -27.39
N ASN A 295 -23.98 5.35 -27.10
CA ASN A 295 -24.41 6.32 -28.12
C ASN A 295 -23.53 7.57 -28.24
N SER A 296 -22.22 7.50 -27.94
CA SER A 296 -21.24 8.46 -28.47
C SER A 296 -20.75 8.02 -29.86
N VAL A 297 -21.66 8.07 -30.83
CA VAL A 297 -21.49 7.48 -32.17
C VAL A 297 -20.35 8.12 -32.99
N ASP A 298 -19.78 9.26 -32.57
CA ASP A 298 -18.69 9.95 -33.31
C ASP A 298 -17.28 9.89 -32.66
N GLU A 299 -17.13 9.39 -31.43
CA GLU A 299 -15.84 9.44 -30.69
C GLU A 299 -15.02 8.14 -30.73
N GLY A 300 -15.62 7.03 -31.15
CA GLY A 300 -14.92 5.74 -31.35
C GLY A 300 -14.04 5.67 -32.61
N SER A 301 -14.04 6.71 -33.45
CA SER A 301 -13.36 6.70 -34.74
C SER A 301 -11.86 6.98 -34.67
N THR A 302 -11.37 7.67 -33.64
CA THR A 302 -9.95 8.02 -33.51
C THR A 302 -9.19 6.93 -32.77
N PRO A 303 -8.15 6.33 -33.37
CA PRO A 303 -7.38 5.27 -32.71
C PRO A 303 -6.65 5.83 -31.48
N SER A 304 -6.86 5.18 -30.34
CA SER A 304 -6.23 5.56 -29.06
C SER A 304 -5.07 4.63 -28.73
N PHE A 305 -3.89 5.20 -28.47
CA PHE A 305 -2.73 4.42 -28.03
C PHE A 305 -2.99 3.70 -26.70
N CYS A 306 -3.77 4.28 -25.79
CA CYS A 306 -4.15 3.63 -24.53
C CYS A 306 -4.94 2.34 -24.76
N VAL A 307 -5.86 2.33 -25.73
CA VAL A 307 -6.67 1.15 -26.06
C VAL A 307 -5.79 0.07 -26.69
N LEU A 308 -4.91 0.46 -27.62
CA LEU A 308 -3.95 -0.44 -28.24
C LEU A 308 -3.03 -1.08 -27.20
N LEU A 309 -2.40 -0.27 -26.36
CA LEU A 309 -1.47 -0.72 -25.32
C LEU A 309 -2.17 -1.65 -24.33
N HIS A 310 -3.37 -1.31 -23.87
CA HIS A 310 -4.17 -2.17 -22.99
C HIS A 310 -4.41 -3.55 -23.61
N GLY A 311 -4.87 -3.58 -24.88
CA GLY A 311 -5.14 -4.83 -25.59
C GLY A 311 -3.89 -5.70 -25.71
N ALA A 312 -2.78 -5.10 -26.13
CA ALA A 312 -1.50 -5.79 -26.28
C ALA A 312 -0.99 -6.37 -24.95
N LEU A 313 -0.94 -5.56 -23.89
CA LEU A 313 -0.45 -6.00 -22.58
C LEU A 313 -1.31 -7.13 -21.99
N LYS A 314 -2.63 -7.08 -22.20
CA LYS A 314 -3.56 -8.12 -21.73
C LYS A 314 -3.38 -9.44 -22.49
N VAL A 315 -3.26 -9.39 -23.82
CA VAL A 315 -3.15 -10.60 -24.66
C VAL A 315 -1.80 -11.27 -24.45
N GLU A 316 -0.72 -10.49 -24.43
CA GLU A 316 0.65 -11.00 -24.30
C GLU A 316 1.05 -11.30 -22.85
N ASN A 317 0.18 -10.98 -21.87
CA ASN A 317 0.48 -11.11 -20.44
C ASN A 317 1.80 -10.43 -20.04
N MET A 318 1.97 -9.20 -20.52
CA MET A 318 3.15 -8.35 -20.28
C MET A 318 2.78 -7.08 -19.51
N ALA A 319 3.77 -6.42 -18.93
CA ALA A 319 3.68 -5.05 -18.49
C ALA A 319 4.72 -4.19 -19.20
N ALA A 320 4.40 -2.91 -19.38
CA ALA A 320 5.33 -1.91 -19.89
C ALA A 320 6.10 -1.28 -18.72
N LEU A 321 7.42 -1.36 -18.75
CA LEU A 321 8.30 -0.56 -17.89
C LEU A 321 8.24 0.89 -18.34
N VAL A 322 7.96 1.80 -17.42
CA VAL A 322 7.86 3.23 -17.71
C VAL A 322 8.80 4.06 -16.84
N SER A 323 9.36 5.12 -17.40
CA SER A 323 9.97 6.20 -16.63
C SER A 323 8.89 7.21 -16.23
N VAL A 324 8.81 7.49 -14.94
CA VAL A 324 7.86 8.45 -14.35
C VAL A 324 8.56 9.72 -13.86
N GLY A 325 9.88 9.80 -14.00
CA GLY A 325 10.72 10.91 -13.54
C GLY A 325 12.20 10.56 -13.64
N ASP A 326 13.05 11.47 -13.17
CA ASP A 326 14.50 11.25 -13.16
C ASP A 326 14.87 10.11 -12.20
N ASN A 327 15.53 9.08 -12.74
CA ASN A 327 15.86 7.82 -12.06
C ASN A 327 14.67 7.21 -11.26
N TRP A 328 13.46 7.29 -11.82
CA TRP A 328 12.24 6.82 -11.19
C TRP A 328 11.33 6.09 -12.17
N PHE A 329 10.92 4.88 -11.79
CA PHE A 329 10.27 3.92 -12.68
C PHE A 329 8.92 3.43 -12.16
N GLY A 330 8.12 2.89 -13.07
CA GLY A 330 6.85 2.25 -12.80
C GLY A 330 6.54 1.15 -13.81
N PHE A 331 5.43 0.46 -13.60
CA PHE A 331 4.88 -0.50 -14.56
C PHE A 331 3.46 -0.14 -14.95
N VAL A 332 3.19 -0.17 -16.25
CA VAL A 332 1.84 -0.09 -16.80
C VAL A 332 1.41 -1.49 -17.22
N TYR A 333 0.26 -1.94 -16.73
CA TYR A 333 -0.31 -3.24 -17.07
C TYR A 333 -1.82 -3.18 -17.18
N SER A 334 -2.39 -4.20 -17.82
CA SER A 334 -3.83 -4.40 -17.85
C SER A 334 -4.32 -4.88 -16.48
N TRP A 335 -5.25 -4.15 -15.88
CA TRP A 335 -5.89 -4.50 -14.62
C TRP A 335 -7.40 -4.61 -14.80
N ALA A 336 -8.02 -5.58 -14.12
CA ALA A 336 -9.46 -5.81 -14.19
C ALA A 336 -10.06 -5.80 -12.78
N ASP A 337 -10.98 -4.87 -12.54
CA ASP A 337 -11.78 -4.79 -11.30
C ASP A 337 -12.81 -5.93 -11.26
N SER A 338 -13.31 -6.31 -12.43
CA SER A 338 -14.27 -7.40 -12.62
C SER A 338 -14.01 -8.13 -13.93
N LYS A 339 -14.67 -9.27 -14.13
CA LYS A 339 -14.58 -10.04 -15.39
C LYS A 339 -14.98 -9.22 -16.63
N LYS A 340 -15.74 -8.13 -16.47
CA LYS A 340 -16.31 -7.34 -17.58
C LYS A 340 -15.54 -6.05 -17.89
N LYS A 341 -14.79 -5.47 -16.94
CA LYS A 341 -14.14 -4.17 -17.12
C LYS A 341 -12.66 -4.26 -16.79
N SER A 342 -11.81 -4.02 -17.79
CA SER A 342 -10.36 -3.90 -17.62
C SER A 342 -9.87 -2.55 -18.14
N ASN A 343 -8.93 -1.96 -17.43
CA ASN A 343 -8.31 -0.66 -17.71
C ASN A 343 -6.79 -0.78 -17.59
N LEU A 344 -6.07 0.23 -18.10
CA LEU A 344 -4.65 0.37 -17.79
C LEU A 344 -4.47 0.85 -16.36
N MET A 345 -3.51 0.24 -15.66
CA MET A 345 -3.08 0.68 -14.34
C MET A 345 -1.58 0.91 -14.34
N LEU A 346 -1.19 2.07 -13.82
CA LEU A 346 0.18 2.45 -13.51
C LEU A 346 0.46 2.09 -12.05
N THR A 347 1.51 1.33 -11.82
CA THR A 347 2.11 1.11 -10.51
C THR A 347 3.43 1.84 -10.43
N ILE A 348 3.56 2.76 -9.48
CA ILE A 348 4.78 3.56 -9.28
C ILE A 348 5.65 2.87 -8.24
N LEU A 349 6.93 2.64 -8.56
CA LEU A 349 7.89 2.02 -7.66
C LEU A 349 8.49 3.05 -6.71
N THR A 350 9.31 2.62 -5.75
CA THR A 350 10.13 3.57 -5.01
C THR A 350 11.17 4.23 -5.93
N PRO A 351 11.61 5.47 -5.68
CA PRO A 351 12.65 6.11 -6.47
C PRO A 351 13.99 5.37 -6.38
N GLY A 352 14.66 5.25 -7.53
CA GLY A 352 15.87 4.47 -7.76
C GLY A 352 15.69 3.46 -8.90
N SER A 353 16.81 2.93 -9.41
CA SER A 353 16.82 1.94 -10.48
C SER A 353 16.99 0.50 -10.00
N ASP A 354 17.66 0.27 -8.86
CA ASP A 354 17.81 -1.07 -8.25
C ASP A 354 16.75 -1.31 -7.16
N VAL A 355 15.48 -1.13 -7.53
CA VAL A 355 14.33 -1.24 -6.60
C VAL A 355 13.82 -2.67 -6.52
N ILE A 356 14.02 -3.45 -7.59
CA ILE A 356 13.51 -4.81 -7.73
C ILE A 356 14.70 -5.76 -7.87
N PRO A 357 15.14 -6.40 -6.77
CA PRO A 357 16.40 -7.15 -6.77
C PRO A 357 16.47 -8.29 -7.79
N TRP A 358 15.31 -8.85 -8.17
CA TRP A 358 15.24 -9.93 -9.16
C TRP A 358 15.20 -9.44 -10.62
N LEU A 359 15.01 -8.14 -10.85
CA LEU A 359 15.17 -7.52 -12.17
C LEU A 359 16.52 -6.80 -12.31
N GLY A 360 17.16 -6.44 -11.19
CA GLY A 360 18.44 -5.74 -11.17
C GLY A 360 18.28 -4.25 -11.44
N ASP A 361 19.34 -3.62 -11.92
CA ASP A 361 19.33 -2.20 -12.27
C ASP A 361 18.47 -1.97 -13.51
N LEU A 362 17.36 -1.26 -13.35
CA LEU A 362 16.43 -0.94 -14.43
C LEU A 362 17.07 -0.10 -15.56
N ASN A 363 18.17 0.61 -15.28
CA ASN A 363 18.93 1.36 -16.30
C ASN A 363 19.81 0.44 -17.17
N GLU A 364 20.13 -0.76 -16.70
CA GLU A 364 20.96 -1.73 -17.42
C GLU A 364 20.12 -2.74 -18.22
N LEU A 365 18.80 -2.61 -18.20
CA LEU A 365 17.91 -3.41 -19.04
C LEU A 365 17.99 -2.96 -20.49
N GLY A 366 18.20 -3.92 -21.39
CA GLY A 366 18.18 -3.69 -22.84
C GLY A 366 17.43 -4.78 -23.59
N THR A 367 17.24 -4.57 -24.89
CA THR A 367 16.58 -5.55 -25.75
C THR A 367 17.50 -6.74 -26.03
N ALA A 368 16.90 -7.94 -26.17
CA ALA A 368 17.65 -9.16 -26.40
C ALA A 368 18.54 -9.09 -27.65
N ASP A 369 18.13 -8.32 -28.66
CA ASP A 369 18.84 -8.15 -29.93
C ASP A 369 20.14 -7.35 -29.78
N MET A 370 20.33 -6.61 -28.68
CA MET A 370 21.53 -5.82 -28.43
C MET A 370 22.68 -6.65 -27.84
N PHE A 371 22.41 -7.86 -27.37
CA PHE A 371 23.38 -8.68 -26.65
C PHE A 371 23.61 -10.04 -27.34
N PRO A 372 24.85 -10.57 -27.31
CA PRO A 372 25.12 -11.95 -27.70
C PRO A 372 24.28 -12.91 -26.85
N ALA A 373 23.87 -14.04 -27.44
CA ALA A 373 23.02 -15.04 -26.74
C ALA A 373 23.61 -15.50 -25.39
N ASP A 374 24.93 -15.54 -25.27
CA ASP A 374 25.64 -15.95 -24.06
C ASP A 374 25.58 -14.90 -22.92
N GLN A 375 25.18 -13.66 -23.22
CA GLN A 375 25.04 -12.56 -22.27
C GLN A 375 23.57 -12.28 -21.90
N LEU A 376 22.62 -13.03 -22.46
CA LEU A 376 21.21 -12.90 -22.10
C LEU A 376 20.98 -13.45 -20.69
N GLY A 377 20.83 -12.53 -19.74
CA GLY A 377 20.36 -12.85 -18.40
C GLY A 377 18.90 -13.31 -18.43
N THR A 378 18.55 -14.28 -17.60
CA THR A 378 17.15 -14.69 -17.38
C THR A 378 16.69 -14.22 -16.02
N PHE A 379 15.44 -13.76 -15.92
CA PHE A 379 14.80 -13.50 -14.64
C PHE A 379 14.33 -14.80 -13.96
N PRO A 380 14.29 -14.83 -12.61
CA PRO A 380 14.76 -13.82 -11.67
C PRO A 380 16.29 -13.83 -11.51
N LEU A 381 16.89 -12.64 -11.39
CA LEU A 381 18.29 -12.51 -10.99
C LEU A 381 18.48 -13.09 -9.58
N ARG A 382 19.46 -13.99 -9.46
CA ARG A 382 19.78 -14.60 -8.17
C ARG A 382 20.76 -13.71 -7.42
N PRO A 383 20.55 -13.51 -6.10
CA PRO A 383 21.51 -12.77 -5.32
C PRO A 383 22.86 -13.49 -5.30
N ASN A 384 23.96 -12.72 -5.34
CA ASN A 384 25.32 -13.25 -5.24
C ASN A 384 25.51 -14.14 -4.01
N GLU A 385 24.87 -13.75 -2.89
CA GLU A 385 24.86 -14.53 -1.66
C GLU A 385 23.50 -15.21 -1.44
N LYS A 386 23.53 -16.55 -1.34
CA LYS A 386 22.34 -17.34 -0.99
C LYS A 386 21.88 -16.96 0.42
N ARG A 387 20.56 -16.83 0.61
CA ARG A 387 19.97 -16.58 1.94
C ARG A 387 20.09 -17.81 2.84
N SER A 388 20.00 -17.61 4.16
CA SER A 388 20.16 -18.67 5.17
C SER A 388 19.23 -19.87 4.95
N TYR A 389 17.99 -19.66 4.51
CA TYR A 389 17.02 -20.72 4.20
C TYR A 389 17.30 -21.46 2.88
N SER A 390 18.11 -20.89 2.00
CA SER A 390 18.59 -21.53 0.76
C SER A 390 20.01 -22.07 0.89
N GLN A 391 20.58 -22.00 2.09
CA GLN A 391 21.87 -22.57 2.45
C GLN A 391 21.66 -23.65 3.51
N ASN A 392 22.60 -24.60 3.57
CA ASN A 392 22.61 -25.61 4.63
C ASN A 392 23.25 -25.02 5.90
N GLY A 393 22.56 -24.08 6.53
CA GLY A 393 22.95 -23.51 7.83
C GLY A 393 22.83 -24.53 8.95
N VAL A 394 23.58 -24.31 10.04
CA VAL A 394 23.52 -25.11 11.27
C VAL A 394 23.04 -24.22 12.41
N VAL A 395 21.98 -24.61 13.10
CA VAL A 395 21.37 -23.82 14.19
C VAL A 395 21.07 -24.73 15.38
N TRP A 396 21.87 -24.60 16.45
CA TRP A 396 21.77 -25.43 17.66
C TRP A 396 21.36 -24.66 18.92
N ILE A 397 20.65 -23.54 18.75
CA ILE A 397 20.08 -22.77 19.88
C ILE A 397 19.01 -23.60 20.61
N ARG A 398 18.25 -24.42 19.87
CA ARG A 398 17.23 -25.33 20.41
C ARG A 398 17.68 -26.78 20.29
N GLN A 399 17.40 -27.58 21.32
CA GLN A 399 17.75 -29.01 21.38
C GLN A 399 17.27 -29.80 20.15
N ALA A 400 16.06 -29.50 19.66
CA ALA A 400 15.48 -30.19 18.50
C ALA A 400 16.35 -30.06 17.23
N GLY A 401 16.98 -28.90 16.99
CA GLY A 401 17.85 -28.69 15.84
C GLY A 401 19.07 -29.61 15.89
N LEU A 402 19.75 -29.63 17.05
CA LEU A 402 20.90 -30.51 17.28
C LEU A 402 20.53 -32.00 17.15
N GLN A 403 19.41 -32.42 17.74
CA GLN A 403 18.93 -33.80 17.64
C GLN A 403 18.62 -34.18 16.20
N SER A 404 18.01 -33.30 15.41
CA SER A 404 17.69 -33.57 14.01
C SER A 404 18.92 -33.80 13.15
N ASP A 405 19.99 -33.03 13.36
CA ASP A 405 21.26 -33.18 12.65
C ASP A 405 21.96 -34.51 13.02
N ILE A 406 22.01 -34.84 14.32
CA ILE A 406 22.56 -36.12 14.78
C ILE A 406 21.74 -37.29 14.22
N GLN A 407 20.41 -37.23 14.30
CA GLN A 407 19.53 -38.28 13.75
C GLN A 407 19.67 -38.42 12.23
N LYS A 408 19.91 -37.34 11.50
CA LYS A 408 20.19 -37.39 10.06
C LYS A 408 21.48 -38.15 9.77
N ILE A 409 22.54 -37.89 10.53
CA ILE A 409 23.81 -38.62 10.42
C ILE A 409 23.61 -40.11 10.77
N LEU A 410 22.88 -40.42 11.85
CA LEU A 410 22.59 -41.81 12.25
C LEU A 410 21.75 -42.57 11.22
N ARG A 411 20.79 -41.91 10.56
CA ARG A 411 20.03 -42.51 9.46
C ARG A 411 20.92 -42.89 8.27
N HIS A 412 21.96 -42.12 8.00
CA HIS A 412 22.94 -42.45 6.95
C HIS A 412 23.94 -43.52 7.41
N ALA A 413 24.35 -43.49 8.69
CA ALA A 413 25.21 -44.50 9.31
C ALA A 413 24.63 -45.92 9.18
N ARG A 414 23.33 -46.10 9.43
CA ARG A 414 22.66 -47.42 9.34
C ARG A 414 22.50 -47.94 7.90
N LYS A 415 22.82 -47.13 6.89
CA LYS A 415 22.74 -47.47 5.47
C LYS A 415 24.11 -47.50 4.80
N LEU A 416 25.17 -47.74 5.57
CA LEU A 416 26.51 -47.96 5.02
C LEU A 416 26.62 -49.39 4.48
N PRO A 417 27.28 -49.62 3.34
CA PRO A 417 28.09 -48.67 2.54
C PRO A 417 27.31 -47.82 1.51
N GLU A 418 26.02 -48.02 1.32
CA GLU A 418 25.24 -47.36 0.25
C GLU A 418 25.20 -45.82 0.36
N LYS A 419 25.24 -45.27 1.58
CA LYS A 419 25.17 -43.83 1.87
C LYS A 419 26.47 -43.24 2.43
N THR A 420 27.62 -43.85 2.14
CA THR A 420 28.94 -43.40 2.63
C THR A 420 29.21 -41.93 2.32
N GLN A 421 28.96 -41.46 1.10
CA GLN A 421 29.20 -40.05 0.73
C GLN A 421 28.31 -39.08 1.54
N GLN A 422 27.03 -39.39 1.71
CA GLN A 422 26.10 -38.55 2.47
C GLN A 422 26.42 -38.56 3.97
N PHE A 423 26.82 -39.72 4.52
CA PHE A 423 27.27 -39.85 5.90
C PHE A 423 28.47 -38.94 6.20
N TYR A 424 29.55 -39.05 5.43
CA TYR A 424 30.75 -38.21 5.64
C TYR A 424 30.50 -36.73 5.34
N LYS A 425 29.61 -36.39 4.39
CA LYS A 425 29.22 -35.00 4.12
C LYS A 425 28.52 -34.36 5.32
N GLU A 426 27.53 -35.04 5.90
CA GLU A 426 26.80 -34.55 7.08
C GLU A 426 27.67 -34.55 8.34
N LEU A 427 28.53 -35.56 8.49
CA LEU A 427 29.51 -35.64 9.58
C LEU A 427 30.49 -34.46 9.53
N ASN A 428 31.07 -34.16 8.37
CA ASN A 428 31.95 -33.00 8.22
C ASN A 428 31.20 -31.66 8.40
N ARG A 429 29.92 -31.58 8.00
CA ARG A 429 29.07 -30.40 8.25
C ARG A 429 28.90 -30.17 9.75
N LEU A 430 28.50 -31.20 10.51
CA LEU A 430 28.38 -31.13 11.96
C LEU A 430 29.72 -30.79 12.61
N ARG A 431 30.81 -31.45 12.18
CA ARG A 431 32.14 -31.25 12.75
C ARG A 431 32.61 -29.81 12.60
N LYS A 432 32.48 -29.24 11.39
CA LYS A 432 32.83 -27.83 11.13
C LYS A 432 32.01 -26.88 12.02
N ALA A 433 30.70 -27.10 12.14
CA ALA A 433 29.85 -26.28 12.99
C ALA A 433 30.23 -26.39 14.49
N ALA A 434 30.51 -27.60 14.99
CA ALA A 434 30.94 -27.81 16.37
C ALA A 434 32.28 -27.13 16.67
N ILE A 435 33.24 -27.18 15.74
CA ILE A 435 34.53 -26.48 15.87
C ILE A 435 34.30 -24.96 15.88
N SER A 436 33.52 -24.42 14.94
CA SER A 436 33.23 -22.99 14.86
C SER A 436 32.49 -22.44 16.09
N LEU A 437 31.64 -23.26 16.72
CA LEU A 437 30.91 -22.91 17.94
C LEU A 437 31.71 -23.18 19.22
N GLY A 438 32.89 -23.80 19.14
CA GLY A 438 33.66 -24.22 20.31
C GLY A 438 33.04 -25.40 21.08
N PHE A 439 32.05 -26.09 20.51
CA PHE A 439 31.32 -27.19 21.16
C PHE A 439 32.06 -28.53 20.98
N GLN A 440 33.22 -28.67 21.61
CA GLN A 440 34.07 -29.86 21.49
C GLN A 440 33.44 -31.12 22.12
N ASP A 441 32.66 -30.94 23.20
CA ASP A 441 31.99 -32.05 23.88
C ASP A 441 30.98 -32.77 22.99
N LEU A 442 30.40 -32.07 22.01
CA LEU A 442 29.50 -32.66 21.02
C LEU A 442 30.23 -33.66 20.13
N LEU A 443 31.49 -33.40 19.75
CA LEU A 443 32.28 -34.31 18.93
C LEU A 443 32.62 -35.59 19.70
N SER A 444 33.00 -35.43 20.98
CA SER A 444 33.25 -36.54 21.89
C SER A 444 31.98 -37.37 22.12
N GLY A 445 30.84 -36.70 22.29
CA GLY A 445 29.53 -37.32 22.42
C GLY A 445 29.11 -38.09 21.16
N LEU A 446 29.29 -37.50 19.97
CA LEU A 446 28.96 -38.16 18.71
C LEU A 446 29.84 -39.38 18.45
N ALA A 447 31.13 -39.34 18.78
CA ALA A 447 32.02 -40.49 18.69
C ALA A 447 31.54 -41.67 19.55
N ARG A 448 31.11 -41.40 20.80
CA ARG A 448 30.50 -42.44 21.67
C ARG A 448 29.20 -43.00 21.11
N ILE A 449 28.40 -42.16 20.45
CA ILE A 449 27.17 -42.62 19.80
C ILE A 449 27.50 -43.58 18.65
N PHE A 450 28.51 -43.29 17.82
CA PHE A 450 28.93 -44.19 16.73
C PHE A 450 29.45 -45.53 17.23
N GLU A 451 30.24 -45.55 18.31
CA GLU A 451 30.66 -46.80 18.93
C GLU A 451 29.47 -47.64 19.41
N ARG A 452 28.50 -46.99 20.06
CA ARG A 452 27.28 -47.67 20.51
C ARG A 452 26.47 -48.22 19.34
N GLU A 453 26.33 -47.46 18.25
CA GLU A 453 25.61 -47.92 17.06
C GLU A 453 26.37 -49.06 16.36
N CYS A 454 27.71 -49.04 16.36
CA CYS A 454 28.54 -50.13 15.85
C CYS A 454 28.29 -51.45 16.61
N LEU A 455 28.10 -51.38 17.94
CA LEU A 455 27.77 -52.54 18.77
C LEU A 455 26.32 -53.04 18.60
N GLN A 456 25.43 -52.19 18.09
CA GLN A 456 24.00 -52.47 17.90
C GLN A 456 23.66 -52.84 16.44
N LEU A 457 24.66 -53.06 15.59
CA LEU A 457 24.43 -53.45 14.20
C LEU A 457 23.76 -54.85 14.13
N PRO A 458 22.71 -55.02 13.31
CA PRO A 458 22.13 -56.33 13.04
C PRO A 458 23.14 -57.28 12.41
N GLU A 459 22.98 -58.60 12.61
CA GLU A 459 23.83 -59.63 11.97
C GLU A 459 23.75 -59.59 10.42
N THR A 460 22.72 -58.97 9.87
CA THR A 460 22.52 -58.76 8.43
C THR A 460 23.20 -57.50 7.88
N ALA A 461 23.88 -56.71 8.71
CA ALA A 461 24.56 -55.48 8.30
C ALA A 461 25.87 -55.78 7.54
N HIS A 462 26.16 -54.96 6.53
CA HIS A 462 27.38 -55.10 5.73
C HIS A 462 28.65 -54.86 6.60
N PRO A 463 29.72 -55.65 6.45
CA PRO A 463 30.94 -55.54 7.27
C PRO A 463 31.64 -54.18 7.17
N ASP A 464 31.50 -53.48 6.04
CA ASP A 464 32.02 -52.11 5.87
C ASP A 464 31.37 -51.11 6.84
N CYS A 465 30.13 -51.35 7.30
CA CYS A 465 29.42 -50.44 8.21
C CYS A 465 30.16 -50.27 9.54
N SER A 466 30.58 -51.37 10.17
CA SER A 466 31.31 -51.32 11.45
C SER A 466 32.68 -50.66 11.29
N VAL A 467 33.38 -50.96 10.19
CA VAL A 467 34.70 -50.39 9.87
C VAL A 467 34.62 -48.86 9.68
N GLN A 468 33.63 -48.38 8.93
CA GLN A 468 33.45 -46.94 8.69
C GLN A 468 33.00 -46.19 9.95
N LEU A 469 32.14 -46.77 10.78
CA LEU A 469 31.68 -46.14 12.04
C LEU A 469 32.80 -46.05 13.07
N GLN A 470 33.60 -47.11 13.21
CA GLN A 470 34.76 -47.11 14.10
C GLN A 470 35.80 -46.07 13.65
N HIS A 471 36.12 -46.05 12.35
CA HIS A 471 37.01 -45.04 11.76
C HIS A 471 36.50 -43.62 12.00
N ALA A 472 35.21 -43.35 11.76
CA ALA A 472 34.61 -42.04 12.00
C ALA A 472 34.70 -41.62 13.49
N ALA A 473 34.45 -42.54 14.43
CA ALA A 473 34.55 -42.29 15.87
C ALA A 473 35.98 -41.94 16.30
N ASP A 474 36.98 -42.69 15.81
CA ASP A 474 38.39 -42.46 16.10
C ASP A 474 38.87 -41.12 15.52
N MET A 475 38.49 -40.84 14.27
CA MET A 475 38.89 -39.58 13.62
C MET A 475 38.28 -38.35 14.29
N LEU A 476 37.05 -38.43 14.84
CA LEU A 476 36.43 -37.32 15.57
C LEU A 476 37.20 -36.93 16.84
N ARG A 477 37.93 -37.86 17.45
CA ARG A 477 38.69 -37.62 18.69
C ARG A 477 40.11 -37.10 18.43
N LYS A 478 40.66 -37.32 17.24
CA LYS A 478 42.04 -36.92 16.92
C LYS A 478 42.19 -35.39 16.94
N PRO A 479 43.23 -34.84 17.60
CA PRO A 479 43.45 -33.40 17.70
C PRO A 479 43.71 -32.75 16.33
N GLN A 480 44.29 -33.48 15.38
CA GLN A 480 44.54 -33.03 14.00
C GLN A 480 43.25 -32.74 13.22
N ASN A 481 42.11 -33.33 13.62
CA ASN A 481 40.81 -33.12 12.99
C ASN A 481 39.99 -32.01 13.65
N ARG A 482 40.58 -31.26 14.59
CA ARG A 482 40.02 -30.04 15.17
C ARG A 482 40.27 -28.80 14.32
N ASP A 483 41.06 -28.91 13.24
CA ASP A 483 41.16 -27.87 12.22
C ASP A 483 39.92 -27.88 11.32
N ILE A 484 39.35 -26.70 11.07
CA ILE A 484 38.20 -26.50 10.19
C ILE A 484 38.50 -26.90 8.73
N LYS A 485 39.78 -26.84 8.32
CA LYS A 485 40.24 -27.19 6.96
C LYS A 485 40.42 -28.68 6.73
N SER A 486 40.60 -29.48 7.79
CA SER A 486 40.65 -30.95 7.68
C SER A 486 39.34 -31.46 7.05
N MET A 487 39.34 -32.61 6.38
CA MET A 487 38.10 -33.31 6.02
C MET A 487 38.22 -34.78 6.40
N LEU A 488 37.18 -35.31 7.04
CA LEU A 488 37.09 -36.74 7.31
C LEU A 488 36.75 -37.47 6.00
N MET A 489 37.66 -38.33 5.58
CA MET A 489 37.51 -39.17 4.40
C MET A 489 37.11 -40.60 4.80
N PRO A 490 36.27 -41.27 3.99
CA PRO A 490 35.96 -42.68 4.19
C PRO A 490 37.21 -43.54 4.11
N LEU A 491 37.25 -44.63 4.88
CA LEU A 491 38.30 -45.62 4.77
C LEU A 491 38.13 -46.39 3.46
N GLN A 492 39.20 -46.58 2.69
CA GLN A 492 39.13 -47.45 1.51
C GLN A 492 39.16 -48.90 1.98
N THR A 493 38.05 -49.61 1.79
CA THR A 493 37.96 -51.04 2.12
C THR A 493 37.89 -51.87 0.84
N ASN A 494 38.49 -53.07 0.90
CA ASN A 494 38.54 -54.00 -0.23
C ASN A 494 37.28 -54.86 -0.35
N TYR A 495 36.17 -54.48 0.31
CA TYR A 495 34.91 -55.24 0.26
C TYR A 495 34.14 -55.08 -1.06
N ASN A 496 34.57 -54.16 -1.95
CA ASN A 496 34.00 -53.94 -3.27
C ASN A 496 34.73 -54.69 -4.41
N SER A 497 35.70 -55.56 -4.09
CA SER A 497 36.40 -56.42 -5.05
C SER A 497 36.00 -57.89 -4.91
N ALA A 498 34.70 -58.17 -5.01
CA ALA A 498 34.13 -59.50 -5.20
C ALA A 498 32.87 -59.41 -6.06
#